data_AF-A0ABD5N3A7-F1
#
_entry.id   AF-A0ABD5N3A7-F1
#
_cell.length_a   1.000
_cell.length_b   1.000
_cell.length_c   1.000
_cell.angle_alpha   90.00
_cell.angle_beta   90.00
_cell.angle_gamma   90.00
#
_symmetry.space_group_name_H-M   'P 1'
#
loop_
_entity.id
_entity.type
_entity.pdbx_description
1 polymer ?
#
loop_
_entity_poly.entity_id
_entity_poly.type
_entity_poly.pdbx_seq_one_letter_code
_entity_poly.pdbx_strand_id
1 'polypeptide(L)'
;MKIFVFEYASAGVLGATPLLTEGYAMLKSVCSSLSAAGHEVHTFLFSEINELGIRPPADKIETYSSMHDAEKILSHVDACIPIAPDNLLYDLTRMIEAKTSLIGCPSKSILSCSNKDETYKIVSEISKYFDVPEYETLPLKNDPVIE
;
A
#
# COMPACT_ATOMS: atom_id res chain seq x y z
N MET A 1 -17.36 0.39 -12.49
CA MET A 1 -16.11 -0.41 -12.52
C MET A 1 -16.06 -1.24 -11.26
N LYS A 2 -15.45 -2.43 -11.34
CA LYS A 2 -15.04 -3.25 -10.22
C LYS A 2 -13.66 -2.80 -9.76
N ILE A 3 -13.58 -2.25 -8.55
CA ILE A 3 -12.33 -1.71 -8.00
C ILE A 3 -11.97 -2.51 -6.76
N PHE A 4 -10.75 -3.01 -6.74
CA PHE A 4 -10.19 -3.67 -5.57
C PHE A 4 -9.39 -2.68 -4.74
N VAL A 5 -9.75 -2.55 -3.46
CA VAL A 5 -8.99 -1.76 -2.48
C VAL A 5 -8.22 -2.75 -1.61
N PHE A 6 -6.90 -2.80 -1.78
CA PHE A 6 -6.04 -3.64 -0.96
C PHE A 6 -5.36 -2.78 0.10
N GLU A 7 -5.71 -2.96 1.37
CA GLU A 7 -5.00 -2.34 2.49
C GLU A 7 -4.31 -3.40 3.35
N TYR A 8 -2.98 -3.27 3.49
CA TYR A 8 -2.10 -4.27 4.08
C TYR A 8 -2.45 -4.64 5.53
N ALA A 9 -2.67 -3.65 6.40
CA ALA A 9 -2.92 -3.90 7.81
C ALA A 9 -4.31 -4.50 8.04
N SER A 10 -5.32 -3.97 7.36
CA SER A 10 -6.69 -4.44 7.41
C SER A 10 -6.88 -5.81 6.78
N ALA A 11 -6.01 -6.22 5.86
CA ALA A 11 -5.96 -7.59 5.35
C ALA A 11 -5.41 -8.59 6.39
N GLY A 12 -4.85 -8.14 7.52
CA GLY A 12 -4.35 -9.03 8.56
C GLY A 12 -2.98 -9.63 8.26
N VAL A 13 -2.17 -8.96 7.43
CA VAL A 13 -0.83 -9.45 7.13
C VAL A 13 0.06 -9.36 8.38
N LEU A 14 0.89 -10.38 8.60
CA LEU A 14 1.68 -10.55 9.81
C LEU A 14 2.49 -9.29 10.17
N GLY A 15 2.44 -8.89 11.44
CA GLY A 15 3.17 -7.74 11.97
C GLY A 15 2.51 -6.37 11.75
N ALA A 16 1.34 -6.31 11.11
CA ALA A 16 0.67 -5.06 10.79
C ALA A 16 -0.24 -4.49 11.89
N THR A 17 -0.44 -5.21 13.00
CA THR A 17 -1.34 -4.80 14.10
C THR A 17 -1.11 -3.36 14.60
N PRO A 18 0.14 -2.86 14.76
CA PRO A 18 0.36 -1.48 15.19
C PRO A 18 -0.19 -0.42 14.23
N LEU A 19 -0.31 -0.76 12.94
CA LEU A 19 -0.80 0.12 11.89
C LEU A 19 -2.30 -0.06 11.62
N LEU A 20 -2.97 -0.99 12.31
CA LEU A 20 -4.30 -1.42 11.93
C LEU A 20 -5.33 -0.29 11.99
N THR A 21 -5.28 0.58 13.00
CA THR A 21 -6.23 1.68 13.12
C THR A 21 -6.10 2.68 11.98
N GLU A 22 -4.87 3.04 11.61
CA GLU A 22 -4.59 3.96 10.50
C GLU A 22 -4.93 3.33 9.16
N GLY A 23 -4.48 2.09 8.95
CA GLY A 23 -4.78 1.29 7.77
C GLY A 23 -6.28 1.14 7.53
N TYR A 24 -7.03 0.74 8.57
CA TYR A 24 -8.48 0.61 8.48
C TYR A 24 -9.19 1.93 8.20
N ALA A 25 -8.73 3.04 8.79
CA ALA A 25 -9.29 4.35 8.50
C ALA A 25 -9.10 4.74 7.02
N MET A 26 -7.92 4.49 6.46
CA MET A 26 -7.64 4.69 5.03
C MET A 26 -8.52 3.79 4.16
N LEU A 27 -8.57 2.49 4.46
CA LEU A 27 -9.41 1.52 3.75
C LEU A 27 -10.88 1.99 3.72
N LYS A 28 -11.44 2.29 4.89
CA LYS A 28 -12.84 2.72 5.02
C LYS A 28 -13.12 4.01 4.24
N SER A 29 -12.20 4.98 4.30
CA SER A 29 -12.34 6.26 3.59
C SER A 29 -12.37 6.08 2.06
N VAL A 30 -11.43 5.28 1.54
CA VAL A 30 -11.33 4.99 0.10
C VAL A 30 -12.55 4.21 -0.37
N CYS A 31 -12.91 3.13 0.33
CA CYS A 31 -14.10 2.34 0.01
C CYS A 31 -15.36 3.22 0.00
N SER A 32 -15.52 4.10 1.00
CA SER A 32 -16.68 4.99 1.09
C SER A 32 -16.77 5.94 -0.10
N SER A 33 -15.63 6.49 -0.54
CA SER A 33 -15.59 7.42 -1.66
C SER A 33 -15.90 6.72 -2.98
N LEU A 34 -15.35 5.52 -3.19
CA LEU A 34 -15.57 4.73 -4.41
C LEU A 34 -17.00 4.22 -4.52
N SER A 35 -17.58 3.69 -3.42
CA SER A 35 -18.98 3.28 -3.41
C SER A 35 -19.92 4.46 -3.65
N ALA A 36 -19.64 5.63 -3.05
CA ALA A 36 -20.44 6.85 -3.29
C ALA A 36 -20.37 7.33 -4.74
N ALA A 37 -19.26 7.08 -5.44
CA ALA A 37 -19.10 7.36 -6.87
C ALA A 37 -19.75 6.28 -7.78
N GLY A 38 -20.38 5.25 -7.21
CA GLY A 38 -21.09 4.21 -7.96
C GLY A 38 -20.19 3.09 -8.49
N HIS A 39 -19.01 2.88 -7.91
CA HIS A 39 -18.16 1.74 -8.22
C HIS A 39 -18.53 0.52 -7.38
N GLU A 40 -18.32 -0.68 -7.95
CA GLU A 40 -18.40 -1.95 -7.21
C GLU A 40 -17.06 -2.16 -6.50
N VAL A 41 -17.06 -2.17 -5.17
CA VAL A 41 -15.85 -2.16 -4.34
C VAL A 41 -15.61 -3.55 -3.75
N HIS A 42 -14.43 -4.09 -4.01
CA HIS A 42 -13.94 -5.34 -3.43
C HIS A 42 -12.81 -5.02 -2.46
N THR A 43 -12.70 -5.76 -1.36
CA THR A 43 -11.58 -5.59 -0.43
C THR A 43 -11.31 -6.85 0.40
N PHE A 44 -10.15 -6.89 1.04
CA PHE A 44 -9.86 -7.84 2.10
C PHE A 44 -10.10 -7.23 3.48
N LEU A 45 -10.56 -8.05 4.40
CA LEU A 45 -10.66 -7.70 5.81
C LEU A 45 -10.25 -8.88 6.70
N PHE A 46 -9.43 -8.58 7.70
CA PHE A 46 -8.97 -9.51 8.71
C PHE A 46 -10.17 -10.09 9.45
N SER A 47 -10.17 -11.41 9.64
CA SER A 47 -11.31 -12.17 10.19
C SER A 47 -11.83 -11.56 11.50
N GLU A 48 -10.93 -11.19 12.38
CA GLU A 48 -11.21 -10.67 13.72
C GLU A 48 -11.94 -9.33 13.64
N ILE A 49 -11.61 -8.47 12.67
CA ILE A 49 -12.32 -7.19 12.46
C ILE A 49 -13.69 -7.45 11.84
N ASN A 50 -13.75 -8.41 10.91
CA ASN A 50 -14.97 -8.80 10.24
C ASN A 50 -16.01 -9.36 11.22
N GLU A 51 -15.55 -10.13 12.22
CA GLU A 51 -16.34 -10.71 13.32
C GLU A 51 -16.87 -9.64 14.29
N LEU A 52 -16.13 -8.55 14.49
CA LEU A 52 -16.59 -7.39 15.28
C LEU A 52 -17.70 -6.58 14.58
N GLY A 53 -18.04 -6.90 13.33
CA GLY A 53 -19.06 -6.18 12.56
C GLY A 53 -18.59 -4.80 12.06
N ILE A 54 -17.29 -4.50 12.15
CA ILE A 54 -16.71 -3.21 11.77
C ILE A 54 -16.30 -3.28 10.29
N ARG A 55 -17.27 -3.09 9.39
CA ARG A 55 -17.08 -3.27 7.94
C ARG A 55 -16.91 -1.96 7.18
N PRO A 56 -15.94 -1.86 6.25
CA PRO A 56 -15.94 -0.77 5.28
C PRO A 56 -17.13 -0.93 4.32
N PRO A 57 -17.60 0.17 3.70
CA PRO A 57 -18.62 0.09 2.66
C PRO A 57 -18.03 -0.53 1.39
N ALA A 58 -18.19 -1.84 1.23
CA ALA A 58 -17.71 -2.61 0.09
C ALA A 58 -18.75 -3.67 -0.29
N ASP A 59 -18.90 -3.91 -1.60
CA ASP A 59 -19.83 -4.89 -2.16
C ASP A 59 -19.33 -6.33 -1.91
N LYS A 60 -18.02 -6.53 -1.92
CA LYS A 60 -17.38 -7.82 -1.64
C LYS A 60 -16.26 -7.67 -0.61
N ILE A 61 -16.37 -8.40 0.49
CA ILE A 61 -15.35 -8.46 1.54
C ILE A 61 -14.90 -9.92 1.68
N GLU A 62 -13.62 -10.18 1.46
CA GLU A 62 -13.00 -11.50 1.57
C GLU A 62 -11.97 -11.52 2.70
N THR A 63 -11.64 -12.71 3.21
CA THR A 63 -10.54 -12.86 4.16
C THR A 63 -9.25 -13.11 3.40
N TYR A 64 -8.23 -12.28 3.62
CA TYR A 64 -6.92 -12.52 3.05
C TYR A 64 -6.23 -13.69 3.75
N SER A 65 -5.74 -14.67 2.98
CA SER A 65 -4.90 -15.75 3.51
C SER A 65 -3.49 -15.70 2.94
N SER A 66 -3.35 -15.28 1.68
CA SER A 66 -2.06 -15.22 0.99
C SER A 66 -2.08 -14.24 -0.18
N MET A 67 -0.89 -13.86 -0.66
CA MET A 67 -0.75 -13.06 -1.87
C MET A 67 -1.38 -13.74 -3.10
N HIS A 68 -1.45 -15.06 -3.12
CA HIS A 68 -2.12 -15.81 -4.19
C HIS A 68 -3.63 -15.50 -4.26
N ASP A 69 -4.27 -15.19 -3.14
CA ASP A 69 -5.69 -14.80 -3.14
C ASP A 69 -5.87 -13.39 -3.70
N ALA A 70 -4.92 -12.49 -3.42
CA ALA A 70 -4.89 -11.17 -4.03
C ALA A 70 -4.78 -11.28 -5.57
N GLU A 71 -3.87 -12.13 -6.07
CA GLU A 71 -3.71 -12.37 -7.51
C GLU A 71 -4.99 -12.86 -8.20
N LYS A 72 -5.77 -13.72 -7.52
CA LYS A 72 -7.07 -14.19 -8.04
C LYS A 72 -8.04 -13.03 -8.18
N ILE A 73 -8.20 -12.20 -7.15
CA ILE A 73 -9.10 -11.04 -7.20
C ILE A 73 -8.68 -10.06 -8.29
N LEU A 74 -7.38 -9.79 -8.41
CA LEU A 74 -6.83 -8.89 -9.42
C LEU A 74 -7.21 -9.30 -10.86
N SER A 75 -7.42 -10.59 -11.10
CA SER A 75 -7.83 -11.11 -12.42
C SER A 75 -9.34 -10.91 -12.73
N HIS A 76 -10.11 -10.40 -11.77
CA HIS A 76 -11.58 -10.24 -11.85
C HIS A 76 -12.08 -8.81 -11.63
N VAL A 77 -11.17 -7.85 -11.50
CA VAL A 77 -11.47 -6.43 -11.27
C VAL A 77 -10.87 -5.57 -12.37
N ASP A 78 -11.48 -4.40 -12.60
CA ASP A 78 -11.06 -3.46 -13.64
C ASP A 78 -9.82 -2.64 -13.22
N ALA A 79 -9.69 -2.42 -11.91
CA ALA A 79 -8.59 -1.67 -11.32
C ALA A 79 -8.34 -2.03 -9.85
N CYS A 80 -7.15 -1.69 -9.34
CA CYS A 80 -6.78 -1.85 -7.95
C CYS A 80 -6.09 -0.59 -7.38
N ILE A 81 -6.42 -0.23 -6.15
CA ILE A 81 -5.72 0.77 -5.34
C ILE A 81 -5.01 0.07 -4.17
N PRO A 82 -3.66 0.01 -4.18
CA PRO A 82 -2.90 -0.56 -3.09
C PRO A 82 -2.59 0.48 -2.00
N ILE A 83 -2.67 0.04 -0.75
CA ILE A 83 -2.29 0.80 0.44
C ILE A 83 -1.46 -0.13 1.31
N ALA A 84 -0.17 0.15 1.43
CA ALA A 84 0.78 -0.68 2.18
C ALA A 84 2.01 0.14 2.58
N PRO A 85 2.80 -0.32 3.57
CA PRO A 85 4.10 0.26 3.87
C PRO A 85 5.09 0.15 2.70
N ASP A 86 6.01 1.10 2.57
CA ASP A 86 6.92 1.32 1.43
C ASP A 86 7.43 0.06 0.71
N ASN A 87 8.23 -0.78 1.40
CA ASN A 87 8.87 -1.94 0.78
C ASN A 87 7.85 -2.97 0.26
N LEU A 88 6.72 -3.09 0.96
CA LEU A 88 5.65 -4.01 0.61
C LEU A 88 4.76 -3.45 -0.49
N LEU A 89 4.60 -2.12 -0.51
CA LEU A 89 3.84 -1.39 -1.52
C LEU A 89 4.48 -1.56 -2.91
N TYR A 90 5.81 -1.58 -2.99
CA TYR A 90 6.52 -1.81 -4.26
C TYR A 90 6.14 -3.17 -4.89
N ASP A 91 6.29 -4.26 -4.13
CA ASP A 91 6.02 -5.61 -4.63
C ASP A 91 4.54 -5.82 -4.97
N LEU A 92 3.65 -5.33 -4.10
CA LEU A 92 2.20 -5.35 -4.36
C LEU A 92 1.84 -4.57 -5.63
N THR A 93 2.44 -3.40 -5.83
CA THR A 93 2.15 -2.56 -7.01
C THR A 93 2.63 -3.23 -8.28
N ARG A 94 3.81 -3.85 -8.29
CA ARG A 94 4.29 -4.61 -9.46
C ARG A 94 3.37 -5.75 -9.84
N MET A 95 2.85 -6.46 -8.85
CA MET A 95 1.86 -7.52 -9.08
C MET A 95 0.58 -6.96 -9.71
N ILE A 96 0.08 -5.84 -9.20
CA ILE A 96 -1.11 -5.17 -9.73
C ILE A 96 -0.90 -4.75 -11.18
N GLU A 97 0.20 -4.06 -11.49
CA GLU A 97 0.54 -3.59 -12.84
C GLU A 97 0.59 -4.74 -13.87
N ALA A 98 0.94 -5.95 -13.44
CA ALA A 98 0.99 -7.13 -14.29
C ALA A 98 -0.39 -7.78 -14.53
N LYS A 99 -1.43 -7.40 -13.79
CA LYS A 99 -2.73 -8.11 -13.76
C LYS A 99 -3.92 -7.22 -14.09
N THR A 100 -3.93 -5.97 -13.66
CA THR A 100 -5.07 -5.05 -13.80
C THR A 100 -4.59 -3.59 -13.83
N SER A 101 -5.52 -2.66 -13.97
CA SER A 101 -5.20 -1.23 -13.97
C SER A 101 -4.82 -0.78 -12.55
N LEU A 102 -3.66 -0.13 -12.42
CA LEU A 102 -3.25 0.48 -11.17
C LEU A 102 -3.90 1.86 -10.99
N ILE A 103 -4.54 2.10 -9.85
CA ILE A 103 -4.92 3.43 -9.37
C ILE A 103 -3.91 3.84 -8.31
N GLY A 104 -2.94 4.66 -8.68
CA GLY A 104 -1.88 5.11 -7.79
C GLY A 104 -0.58 5.44 -8.52
N CYS A 105 0.51 5.48 -7.76
CA CYS A 105 1.85 5.70 -8.31
C CYS A 105 2.40 4.41 -8.90
N PRO A 106 3.06 4.45 -10.08
CA PRO A 106 3.68 3.25 -10.65
C PRO A 106 4.77 2.71 -9.75
N SER A 107 5.03 1.40 -9.83
CA SER A 107 5.99 0.69 -8.98
C SER A 107 7.40 1.32 -9.03
N LYS A 108 7.82 1.81 -10.20
CA LYS A 108 9.09 2.52 -10.38
C LYS A 108 9.18 3.77 -9.50
N SER A 109 8.10 4.56 -9.41
CA SER A 109 8.06 5.75 -8.56
C SER A 109 8.04 5.38 -7.08
N ILE A 110 7.31 4.33 -6.70
CA ILE A 110 7.30 3.82 -5.32
C ILE A 110 8.70 3.37 -4.91
N LEU A 111 9.41 2.64 -5.78
CA LEU A 111 10.78 2.20 -5.50
C LEU A 111 11.70 3.38 -5.19
N SER A 112 11.67 4.42 -6.03
CA SER A 112 12.45 5.64 -5.80
C SER A 112 12.08 6.34 -4.48
N CYS A 113 10.79 6.44 -4.17
CA CYS A 113 10.29 7.12 -2.97
C CYS A 113 10.45 6.32 -1.67
N SER A 114 10.59 4.99 -1.77
CA SER A 114 10.74 4.11 -0.60
C SER A 114 12.11 4.22 0.07
N ASN A 115 13.13 4.64 -0.68
CA ASN A 115 14.48 4.86 -0.17
C ASN A 115 14.70 6.36 0.06
N LYS A 116 14.91 6.76 1.32
CA LYS A 116 15.13 8.16 1.70
C LYS A 116 16.36 8.78 1.02
N ASP A 117 17.45 8.02 0.85
CA ASP A 117 18.68 8.48 0.20
C ASP A 117 18.46 8.69 -1.31
N GLU A 118 17.78 7.76 -1.97
CA GLU A 118 17.38 7.86 -3.37
C GLU A 118 16.43 9.05 -3.59
N THR A 119 15.42 9.17 -2.74
CA THR A 119 14.44 10.27 -2.77
C THR A 119 15.15 11.61 -2.58
N TYR A 120 16.05 11.72 -1.60
CA TYR A 120 16.80 12.94 -1.35
C TYR A 120 17.60 13.36 -2.57
N LYS A 121 18.31 12.43 -3.24
CA LYS A 121 19.09 12.75 -4.46
C LYS A 121 18.19 13.30 -5.56
N ILE A 122 17.06 12.62 -5.83
CA ILE A 122 16.10 13.04 -6.85
C ILE A 122 15.52 14.43 -6.55
N VAL A 123 15.10 14.68 -5.31
CA VAL A 123 14.51 15.97 -4.93
C VAL A 123 15.57 17.07 -4.89
N SER A 124 16.81 16.76 -4.50
CA SER A 124 17.92 17.71 -4.48
C SER A 124 18.31 18.21 -5.86
N GLU A 125 18.18 17.39 -6.91
CA GLU A 125 18.39 17.82 -8.30
C GLU A 125 17.37 18.87 -8.76
N ILE A 126 16.17 18.87 -8.16
CA ILE A 126 15.09 19.84 -8.42
C ILE A 126 14.91 20.87 -7.28
N SER A 127 15.85 20.92 -6.33
CA SER A 127 15.83 21.73 -5.08
C SER A 127 15.64 23.23 -5.29
N LYS A 128 15.90 23.76 -6.48
CA LYS A 128 15.52 25.14 -6.85
C LYS A 128 14.02 25.44 -6.66
N TYR A 129 13.20 24.40 -6.47
CA TYR A 129 11.76 24.52 -6.20
C TYR A 129 11.34 24.11 -4.78
N PHE A 130 12.23 23.51 -3.97
CA PHE A 130 11.88 22.94 -2.66
C PHE A 130 13.04 23.02 -1.68
N ASP A 131 12.74 23.40 -0.43
CA ASP A 131 13.69 23.28 0.67
C ASP A 131 13.77 21.81 1.12
N VAL A 132 14.98 21.24 1.10
CA VAL A 132 15.23 19.85 1.50
C VAL A 132 16.25 19.88 2.64
N PRO A 133 15.93 19.35 3.83
CA PRO A 133 16.84 19.39 4.96
C PRO A 133 18.10 18.55 4.68
N GLU A 134 19.25 19.04 5.13
CA GLU A 134 20.47 18.24 5.18
C GLU A 134 20.27 17.00 6.08
N TYR A 135 20.89 15.88 5.72
CA TYR A 135 20.88 14.66 6.52
C TYR A 135 22.29 14.08 6.62
N GLU A 136 22.51 13.32 7.68
CA GLU A 136 23.74 12.56 7.89
C GLU A 136 23.44 11.06 7.89
N THR A 137 24.31 10.29 7.26
CA THR A 137 24.27 8.83 7.35
C THR A 137 24.95 8.42 8.65
N LEU A 138 24.21 7.77 9.54
CA LEU A 138 24.79 7.18 10.74
C LEU A 138 25.56 5.90 10.35
N PRO A 139 26.80 5.72 10.83
CA PRO A 139 27.54 4.48 10.59
C PRO A 139 26.78 3.30 11.19
N LEU A 140 26.69 2.19 10.44
CA LEU A 140 26.12 0.97 10.96
C LEU A 140 27.06 0.41 12.03
N LYS A 141 26.49 -0.05 13.14
CA LYS A 141 27.23 -0.49 14.35
C LYS A 141 28.22 -1.66 14.13
N ASN A 142 28.31 -2.21 12.91
CA ASN A 142 29.10 -3.39 12.56
C ASN A 142 29.95 -3.23 11.29
N ASP A 143 30.20 -2.00 10.79
CA ASP A 143 31.24 -1.87 9.77
C ASP A 143 32.61 -2.16 10.41
N PRO A 144 33.39 -3.14 9.89
CA PRO A 144 34.72 -3.38 10.40
C PRO A 144 35.54 -2.12 10.17
N VAL A 145 36.08 -1.55 11.25
CA VAL A 145 37.11 -0.53 11.17
C VAL A 145 38.27 -1.17 10.43
N ILE A 146 38.46 -0.80 9.16
CA ILE A 146 39.69 -1.09 8.45
C ILE A 146 40.71 -0.09 8.98
N GLU A 147 41.52 -0.54 9.96
CA GLU A 147 42.77 0.12 10.34
C GLU A 147 43.81 0.05 9.20
#